data_AF-A0A1W9SUL2-F1
#
_entry.id   AF-A0A1W9SUL2-F1
#
_cell.length_a   1.000
_cell.length_b   1.000
_cell.length_c   1.000
_cell.angle_alpha   90.00
_cell.angle_beta   90.00
_cell.angle_gamma   90.00
#
_symmetry.space_group_name_H-M   'P 1'
#
loop_
_entity.id
_entity.type
_entity.pdbx_description
1 polymer ?
#
loop_
_entity_poly.entity_id
_entity_poly.type
_entity_poly.pdbx_seq_one_letter_code
_entity_poly.pdbx_strand_id
1 'polypeptide(L)' 'MSPKNVIISCGKQNRFGFPRDLVIKKYTKIGCNIYRTDINGGIQIFSRNDKLFIMPYIKTAD' A
#
# COMPACT_ATOMS: atom_id res chain seq x y z
N MET A 1 16.70 -5.64 -7.93
CA MET A 1 15.59 -4.74 -8.29
C MET A 1 15.22 -3.92 -7.05
N SER A 2 14.98 -2.61 -7.18
CA SER A 2 14.68 -1.69 -6.06
C SER A 2 13.30 -1.06 -6.29
N PRO A 3 12.23 -1.56 -5.64
CA PRO A 3 10.87 -1.08 -5.90
C PRO A 3 10.69 0.36 -5.38
N LYS A 4 9.94 1.18 -6.11
CA LYS A 4 9.56 2.53 -5.67
C LYS A 4 8.33 2.51 -4.76
N ASN A 5 7.41 1.57 -4.99
CA ASN A 5 6.13 1.47 -4.29
C ASN A 5 5.91 0.01 -3.83
N VAL A 6 5.35 -0.16 -2.64
CA VAL A 6 5.00 -1.44 -2.02
C VAL A 6 3.55 -1.41 -1.58
N ILE A 7 2.76 -2.36 -2.06
CA ILE A 7 1.34 -2.50 -1.75
C ILE A 7 1.18 -3.72 -0.86
N ILE A 8 0.56 -3.53 0.30
CA ILE A 8 0.38 -4.57 1.30
C ILE A 8 -1.12 -4.81 1.47
N SER A 9 -1.56 -5.99 1.04
CA SER A 9 -2.95 -6.43 1.22
C SER A 9 -3.15 -6.91 2.64
N CYS A 10 -3.91 -6.12 3.40
CA CYS A 10 -4.25 -6.33 4.79
C CYS A 10 -5.77 -6.30 4.93
N GLY A 11 -6.33 -7.28 5.64
CA GLY A 11 -7.75 -7.25 5.99
C GLY A 11 -8.08 -6.04 6.87
N LYS A 12 -9.35 -5.61 6.86
CA LYS A 12 -9.87 -4.53 7.72
C LYS A 12 -9.42 -4.73 9.18
N GLN A 13 -8.97 -3.64 9.81
CA GLN A 13 -8.40 -3.61 11.17
C GLN A 13 -7.13 -4.45 11.37
N ASN A 14 -6.58 -5.04 10.30
CA ASN A 14 -5.36 -5.84 10.33
C ASN A 14 -5.32 -6.87 11.48
N ARG A 15 -6.36 -7.70 11.60
CA ARG A 15 -6.50 -8.68 12.69
C ARG A 15 -5.35 -9.69 12.79
N PHE A 16 -4.61 -9.90 11.70
CA PHE A 16 -3.46 -10.81 11.65
C PHE A 16 -2.13 -10.15 12.03
N GLY A 17 -2.10 -8.83 12.25
CA GLY A 17 -0.90 -8.10 12.65
C GLY A 17 0.19 -8.05 11.56
N PHE A 18 -0.20 -8.07 10.28
CA PHE A 18 0.71 -7.94 9.14
C PHE A 18 0.47 -6.62 8.40
N PRO A 19 1.50 -5.86 8.00
CA PRO A 19 2.93 -6.11 8.16
C PRO A 19 3.41 -5.88 9.59
N ARG A 20 4.41 -6.68 10.02
CA ARG A 20 5.18 -6.42 11.24
C ARG A 20 6.17 -5.28 11.01
N ASP A 21 6.63 -4.65 12.09
CA ASP A 21 7.58 -3.53 12.05
C ASP A 21 8.84 -3.79 11.22
N LEU A 22 9.36 -5.03 11.26
CA LEU A 22 10.54 -5.39 10.47
C LEU A 22 10.30 -5.23 8.96
N VAL A 23 9.11 -5.56 8.48
CA VAL A 23 8.72 -5.43 7.07
C VAL A 23 8.62 -3.96 6.69
N ILE A 24 7.97 -3.15 7.54
CA ILE A 24 7.89 -1.70 7.35
C ILE A 24 9.29 -1.09 7.31
N LYS A 25 10.12 -1.35 8.32
CA LYS A 25 11.50 -0.84 8.41
C LYS A 25 12.34 -1.21 7.19
N LYS A 26 12.23 -2.44 6.68
CA LYS A 26 12.97 -2.90 5.49
C LYS A 26 12.64 -2.04 4.26
N TYR A 27 11.36 -1.79 4.01
CA TYR A 27 10.92 -1.02 2.83
C TYR A 27 11.12 0.48 3.00
N THR A 28 10.93 1.01 4.21
CA THR A 28 11.27 2.41 4.53
C THR A 28 12.76 2.68 4.35
N LYS A 29 13.64 1.75 4.77
CA LYS A 29 15.10 1.89 4.65
C LYS A 29 15.58 2.03 3.20
N ILE A 30 14.87 1.45 2.24
CA ILE A 30 15.21 1.55 0.81
C ILE A 30 14.41 2.63 0.07
N GLY A 31 13.66 3.46 0.80
CA GLY A 31 12.93 4.60 0.23
C GLY A 31 11.64 4.24 -0.51
N CYS A 32 11.01 3.10 -0.21
CA CYS A 32 9.73 2.75 -0.81
C CYS A 32 8.57 3.56 -0.22
N ASN A 33 7.63 3.96 -1.06
CA ASN A 33 6.29 4.33 -0.62
C ASN A 33 5.52 3.06 -0.23
N ILE A 34 4.89 3.05 0.94
CA ILE A 34 4.15 1.89 1.46
C ILE A 34 2.66 2.21 1.50
N TYR A 35 1.84 1.36 0.89
CA TYR A 35 0.38 1.45 0.90
C TYR A 35 -0.21 0.20 1.55
N ARG A 36 -1.26 0.38 2.35
CA ARG A 36 -1.84 -0.67 3.20
C ARG A 36 -3.36 -0.64 3.09
N THR A 37 -3.99 -1.74 2.67
CA THR A 37 -5.45 -1.73 2.44
C THR A 37 -6.29 -1.60 3.72
N ASP A 38 -5.70 -1.92 4.88
CA ASP A 38 -6.35 -1.71 6.16
C ASP A 38 -6.38 -0.23 6.62
N ILE A 39 -5.52 0.61 6.03
CA ILE A 39 -5.41 2.05 6.30
C ILE A 39 -6.01 2.86 5.15
N ASN A 40 -5.68 2.50 3.91
CA ASN A 40 -6.01 3.24 2.69
C ASN A 40 -7.32 2.77 2.03
N GLY A 41 -7.95 1.71 2.54
CA GLY A 41 -9.08 1.07 1.88
C GLY A 41 -8.62 0.29 0.64
N GLY A 42 -9.43 0.29 -0.43
CA GLY A 42 -8.98 -0.21 -1.72
C GLY A 42 -7.79 0.61 -2.25
N ILE A 43 -6.94 0.00 -3.07
CA ILE A 43 -5.83 0.70 -3.73
C ILE A 43 -6.02 0.55 -5.22
N GLN A 44 -6.21 1.68 -5.91
CA GLN A 44 -6.33 1.72 -7.37
C GLN A 44 -4.96 2.01 -7.97
N ILE A 45 -4.58 1.21 -8.97
CA ILE A 45 -3.32 1.36 -9.71
C ILE A 45 -3.67 1.45 -11.19
N PHE A 46 -3.19 2.49 -11.85
CA PHE A 46 -3.33 2.63 -13.30
C PHE A 46 -2.05 3.21 -13.90
N SER A 47 -1.78 2.84 -15.14
CA SER A 47 -0.65 3.34 -15.91
C SER A 47 -1.16 4.16 -17.09
N ARG A 48 -0.57 5.33 -17.31
CA ARG A 48 -0.85 6.17 -18.48
C ARG A 48 0.44 6.86 -18.92
N ASN A 49 0.80 6.71 -20.19
CA ASN A 49 1.99 7.31 -20.79
C ASN A 49 3.27 7.06 -19.96
N ASP A 50 3.55 5.79 -19.65
CA ASP A 50 4.67 5.33 -18.82
C ASP A 50 4.73 5.88 -17.38
N LYS A 51 3.65 6.53 -16.93
CA LYS A 51 3.50 7.00 -15.55
C LYS A 51 2.55 6.08 -14.79
N LEU A 52 2.98 5.67 -13.60
CA LEU A 52 2.17 4.91 -12.67
C LEU A 52 1.46 5.86 -11.69
N PHE A 53 0.17 5.67 -11.51
CA PHE A 53 -0.65 6.40 -10.55
C PHE A 53 -1.18 5.40 -9.53
N ILE A 54 -1.06 5.74 -8.25
CA ILE A 54 -1.51 4.92 -7.12
C ILE A 54 -2.35 5.81 -6.22
N MET A 55 -3.60 5.42 -5.96
CA MET A 55 -4.51 6.19 -5.11
C MET A 55 -5.32 5.29 -4.17
N PRO A 56 -5.55 5.75 -2.92
CA PRO A 56 -6.53 5.15 -2.02
C PRO A 56 -7.95 5.24 -2.60
N TYR A 57 -8.77 4.25 -2.29
CA TYR A 57 -10.19 4.21 -2.60
C TYR A 57 -10.96 3.77 -1.35
N ILE A 58 -11.78 4.67 -0.82
CA ILE A 58 -12.67 4.40 0.30
C ILE A 58 -14.09 4.57 -0.22
N LYS A 59 -14.86 3.48 -0.25
CA LYS A 59 -16.29 3.58 -0.51
C LYS A 59 -16.95 4.16 0.73
N THR A 60 -17.44 5.39 0.63
CA THR A 60 -18.39 5.94 1.59
C THR A 60 -19.74 5.24 1.40
N ALA A 61 -20.47 4.98 2.48
CA ALA A 61 -21.84 4.49 2.36
C ALA A 61 -22.69 5.63 1.78
N ASP A 62 -23.40 5.34 0.69
CA ASP A 62 -24.45 6.19 0.13
C ASP A 62 -25.66 6.25 1.06
#